data_AF-A0A800D7Q7-F1
#
_entry.id   AF-A0A800D7Q7-F1
#
_cell.length_a   1.000
_cell.length_b   1.000
_cell.length_c   1.000
_cell.angle_alpha   90.00
_cell.angle_beta   90.00
_cell.angle_gamma   90.00
#
_symmetry.space_group_name_H-M   'P 1'
#
loop_
_entity.id
_entity.type
_entity.pdbx_description
1 polymer ?
#
loop_
_entity_poly.entity_id
_entity_poly.type
_entity_poly.pdbx_seq_one_letter_code
_entity_poly.pdbx_strand_id
1 'polypeptide(L)' 'MRKELKVLGGLGQAWNVEAAVKLINSRRYPIEKMVTHVFSLEKAEEALKLTREGPAGFIKAAIRP' A
#
# COMPACT_ATOMS: atom_id res chain seq x y z
N MET A 1 -11.80 -33.55 -18.76
CA MET A 1 -12.00 -33.09 -17.37
C MET A 1 -12.08 -31.56 -17.39
N ARG A 2 -13.20 -30.94 -16.97
CA ARG A 2 -13.30 -29.47 -16.84
C ARG A 2 -12.73 -29.05 -15.49
N LYS A 3 -11.89 -28.00 -15.46
CA LYS A 3 -11.40 -27.37 -14.24
C LYS A 3 -12.32 -26.18 -13.97
N GLU A 4 -13.16 -26.27 -12.95
CA GLU A 4 -14.18 -25.26 -12.59
C GLU A 4 -13.55 -24.02 -11.94
N LEU A 5 -12.55 -23.42 -12.61
CA LEU A 5 -11.84 -22.26 -12.12
C LEU A 5 -12.65 -20.98 -12.36
N LYS A 6 -12.63 -20.09 -11.38
CA LYS A 6 -13.19 -18.73 -11.49
C LYS A 6 -12.06 -17.71 -11.59
N VAL A 7 -12.15 -16.81 -12.56
CA VAL A 7 -11.27 -15.64 -12.67
C VAL A 7 -12.09 -14.42 -12.27
N LEU A 8 -11.67 -13.74 -11.21
CA LEU A 8 -12.36 -12.56 -10.67
C LEU A 8 -11.45 -11.34 -10.82
N GLY A 9 -11.97 -10.28 -11.43
CA GLY A 9 -11.32 -8.97 -11.46
C GLY A 9 -11.77 -8.09 -10.29
N GLY A 10 -10.93 -7.14 -9.89
CA GLY A 10 -11.26 -6.12 -8.91
C GLY A 10 -10.69 -4.77 -9.34
N LEU A 11 -11.41 -3.68 -9.08
CA LEU A 11 -11.02 -2.32 -9.44
C LEU A 11 -11.18 -1.40 -8.23
N GLY A 12 -10.08 -0.75 -7.82
CA GLY A 12 -10.09 0.36 -6.87
C GLY A 12 -10.65 0.05 -5.48
N GLN A 13 -11.21 1.07 -4.83
CA GLN A 13 -11.86 0.96 -3.51
C GLN A 13 -13.36 0.61 -3.62
N ALA A 14 -13.77 -0.45 -2.92
CA ALA A 14 -15.14 -0.96 -2.89
C ALA A 14 -15.91 -0.44 -1.66
N TRP A 15 -15.84 0.87 -1.39
CA TRP A 15 -16.49 1.51 -0.22
C TRP A 15 -16.08 0.91 1.14
N ASN A 16 -14.90 0.31 1.22
CA ASN A 16 -14.43 -0.50 2.35
C ASN A 16 -13.50 0.26 3.33
N VAL A 17 -13.49 1.60 3.28
CA VAL A 17 -12.60 2.42 4.12
C VAL A 17 -12.89 2.22 5.61
N GLU A 18 -14.16 2.16 6.02
CA GLU A 18 -14.52 1.94 7.44
C GLU A 18 -14.01 0.59 7.94
N ALA A 19 -14.14 -0.47 7.13
CA ALA A 19 -13.61 -1.78 7.46
C ALA A 19 -12.08 -1.77 7.57
N ALA A 20 -11.38 -1.07 6.67
CA ALA A 20 -9.93 -0.91 6.73
C ALA A 20 -9.49 -0.17 8.01
N VAL A 21 -10.18 0.89 8.41
CA VAL A 21 -9.89 1.63 9.65
C VAL A 21 -10.10 0.75 10.88
N LYS A 22 -11.18 -0.05 10.93
CA LYS A 22 -11.40 -1.02 12.02
C LYS A 22 -10.23 -2.02 12.14
N LEU A 23 -9.70 -2.50 11.01
CA LEU A 23 -8.53 -3.38 11.00
C LEU A 23 -7.26 -2.68 11.49
N ILE A 24 -6.99 -1.45 11.04
CA ILE A 24 -5.83 -0.66 11.50
C ILE A 24 -5.91 -0.45 13.02
N ASN A 25 -7.07 -0.01 13.51
CA ASN A 25 -7.28 0.25 14.94
C ASN A 25 -7.22 -1.01 15.80
N SER A 26 -7.55 -2.19 15.24
CA SER A 26 -7.40 -3.46 15.95
C SER A 26 -5.94 -3.81 16.26
N ARG A 27 -4.96 -3.16 15.59
CA ARG A 27 -3.52 -3.46 15.68
C ARG A 27 -3.17 -4.93 15.45
N ARG A 28 -4.06 -5.69 14.80
CA ARG A 28 -3.85 -7.11 14.49
C ARG A 28 -2.72 -7.32 13.49
N TYR A 29 -2.48 -6.34 12.62
CA TYR A 29 -1.44 -6.36 11.60
C TYR A 29 -0.55 -5.12 11.75
N PRO A 30 0.78 -5.25 11.59
CA PRO A 30 1.72 -4.13 11.71
C PRO A 30 1.75 -3.30 10.42
N ILE A 31 0.62 -2.67 10.08
CA ILE A 31 0.45 -1.88 8.84
C ILE A 31 1.45 -0.73 8.78
N GLU A 32 1.86 -0.20 9.93
CA GLU A 32 2.89 0.85 10.04
C GLU A 32 4.24 0.43 9.44
N LYS A 33 4.56 -0.87 9.39
CA LYS A 33 5.80 -1.38 8.79
C LYS A 33 5.76 -1.39 7.25
N MET A 34 4.61 -1.16 6.64
CA MET A 34 4.52 -1.04 5.18
C MET A 34 5.23 0.21 4.66
N VAL A 35 5.29 1.28 5.46
CA VAL A 35 6.01 2.50 5.11
C VAL A 35 7.49 2.27 5.38
N THR A 36 8.25 1.95 4.33
CA THR A 36 9.70 1.71 4.46
C THR A 36 10.52 2.98 4.30
N HIS A 37 9.96 4.03 3.68
CA HIS A 37 10.64 5.30 3.47
C HIS A 37 9.69 6.47 3.74
N VAL A 38 10.19 7.49 4.44
CA VAL A 38 9.46 8.73 4.72
C VAL A 38 10.28 9.91 4.23
N PHE A 39 9.67 10.74 3.39
CA PHE A 39 10.28 11.94 2.82
C PHE A 39 9.56 13.18 3.33
N SER A 40 10.26 14.32 3.39
CA SER A 40 9.60 15.62 3.55
C SER A 40 8.91 16.03 2.25
N LEU A 41 8.05 17.06 2.30
CA LEU A 41 7.35 17.55 1.12
C LEU A 41 8.30 18.05 0.02
N GLU A 42 9.40 18.70 0.38
CA GLU A 42 10.41 19.22 -0.56
C GLU A 42 11.10 18.11 -1.35
N LYS A 43 11.07 16.88 -0.82
CA LYS A 43 11.65 15.68 -1.42
C LYS A 43 10.64 14.79 -2.13
N ALA A 44 9.44 15.31 -2.44
CA ALA A 44 8.40 14.52 -3.11
C ALA A 44 8.87 13.91 -4.44
N GLU A 45 9.69 14.61 -5.22
CA GLU A 45 10.24 14.08 -6.48
C GLU A 45 11.18 12.88 -6.26
N GLU A 46 12.00 12.93 -5.22
CA GLU A 46 12.88 11.82 -4.82
C GLU A 46 12.05 10.59 -4.40
N ALA A 47 10.98 10.81 -3.63
CA ALA A 47 10.06 9.75 -3.22
C ALA A 47 9.35 9.07 -4.41
N LEU A 48 8.96 9.86 -5.42
CA LEU A 48 8.38 9.35 -6.65
C LEU A 48 9.38 8.53 -7.46
N LYS A 49 10.63 9.00 -7.56
CA LYS A 49 11.72 8.27 -8.23
C LYS A 49 11.98 6.93 -7.55
N LEU A 50 12.09 6.90 -6.21
CA LEU A 50 12.26 5.66 -5.46
C LEU A 50 11.09 4.68 -5.67
N THR A 51 9.85 5.20 -5.67
CA THR A 51 8.65 4.38 -5.91
C THR A 51 8.65 3.74 -7.30
N ARG A 52 9.14 4.46 -8.31
CA ARG A 52 9.29 3.96 -9.68
C ARG A 52 10.38 2.90 -9.79
N GLU A 53 11.52 3.10 -9.13
CA GLU A 53 12.66 2.19 -9.20
C GLU A 53 12.42 0.89 -8.42
N GLY A 54 11.69 0.97 -7.30
CA GLY A 54 11.30 -0.19 -6.49
C GLY A 54 12.47 -1.09 -6.09
N PRO A 55 13.55 -0.56 -5.47
CA PRO A 55 14.71 -1.36 -5.10
C PRO A 55 14.36 -2.43 -4.07
N ALA A 56 15.25 -3.41 -3.87
CA ALA A 56 15.08 -4.45 -2.86
C ALA A 56 14.77 -3.86 -1.48
N GLY A 57 13.69 -4.35 -0.85
CA GLY A 57 13.22 -3.85 0.45
C GLY A 57 12.30 -2.63 0.37
N PHE A 58 12.06 -2.06 -0.81
CA PHE A 58 11.03 -1.03 -0.98
C PHE A 58 9.62 -1.65 -0.90
N ILE A 59 8.73 -1.02 -0.12
CA ILE A 59 7.31 -1.39 -0.02
C ILE A 59 6.45 -0.15 -0.31
N LYS A 60 6.65 0.93 0.46
CA LYS A 60 5.89 2.17 0.31
C LYS A 60 6.72 3.37 0.77
N ALA A 61 6.77 4.40 -0.07
CA ALA A 61 7.16 5.75 0.34
C ALA A 61 5.94 6.53 0.86
N ALA A 62 6.13 7.29 1.93
CA ALA A 62 5.17 8.27 2.44
C ALA A 62 5.79 9.67 2.44
N ILE A 63 4.96 10.69 2.23
CA ILE A 63 5.33 12.09 2.36
C ILE A 63 4.82 12.60 3.70
N ARG A 64 5.69 13.23 4.48
CA ARG A 64 5.36 13.99 5.68
C ARG A 64 5.47 15.49 5.35
N PRO A 65 4.37 16.24 5.38
CA PRO A 65 4.37 17.68 5.18
C PRO A 65 5.22 18.42 6.20
#